data_AF-A0A1H8ASD3-F1
#
_entry.id   AF-A0A1H8ASD3-F1
#
_cell.length_a   1.000
_cell.length_b   1.000
_cell.length_c   1.000
_cell.angle_alpha   90.00
_cell.angle_beta   90.00
_cell.angle_gamma   90.00
#
_symmetry.space_group_name_H-M   'P 1'
#
loop_
_entity.id
_entity.type
_entity.pdbx_description
1 polymer ?
#
loop_
_entity_poly.entity_id
_entity_poly.type
_entity_poly.pdbx_seq_one_letter_code
_entity_poly.pdbx_strand_id
1 'polypeptide(L)'
;MISDPINERVRVSIELALMEGPDDPSAYWQQYADAKRLGMSEAEIDIAREGRSFDVQTATVQAVAIAALSEDEALRTAARARAETLGLCDDTCRKIETFARRFIATFKQGSASSA
;
A
#
# COMPACT_ATOMS: atom_id res chain seq x y z
N MET A 1 -18.50 8.79 -10.99
CA MET A 1 -17.90 9.19 -9.70
C MET A 1 -17.10 8.01 -9.24
N ILE A 2 -15.76 8.05 -9.34
CA ILE A 2 -14.93 6.91 -8.95
C ILE A 2 -15.04 6.80 -7.43
N SER A 3 -15.52 5.66 -6.95
CA SER A 3 -15.53 5.26 -5.54
C SER A 3 -14.16 5.52 -4.90
N ASP A 4 -14.12 5.78 -3.59
CA ASP A 4 -12.88 6.08 -2.86
C ASP A 4 -11.68 5.27 -3.40
N PRO A 5 -10.64 5.94 -3.95
CA PRO A 5 -9.49 5.27 -4.56
C PRO A 5 -8.72 4.40 -3.58
N ILE A 6 -8.96 4.56 -2.28
CA ILE A 6 -8.47 3.69 -1.21
C ILE A 6 -9.65 2.94 -0.58
N ASN A 7 -10.33 2.12 -1.37
CA ASN A 7 -11.29 1.18 -0.81
C ASN A 7 -10.58 0.15 0.09
N GLU A 8 -11.35 -0.60 0.87
CA GLU A 8 -10.82 -1.53 1.88
C GLU A 8 -9.83 -2.55 1.29
N ARG A 9 -10.09 -3.05 0.07
CA ARG A 9 -9.19 -3.98 -0.63
C ARG A 9 -7.89 -3.32 -1.07
N VAL A 10 -7.96 -2.11 -1.63
CA VAL A 10 -6.77 -1.33 -2.01
C VAL A 10 -5.94 -1.00 -0.77
N ARG A 11 -6.60 -0.66 0.34
CA ARG A 11 -5.95 -0.42 1.63
C ARG A 11 -5.14 -1.63 2.10
N VAL A 12 -5.75 -2.81 2.18
CA VAL A 12 -5.06 -4.05 2.57
C VAL A 12 -3.91 -4.37 1.60
N SER A 13 -4.08 -4.11 0.30
CA SER A 13 -3.02 -4.30 -0.70
C SER A 13 -1.82 -3.36 -0.50
N ILE A 14 -2.06 -2.11 -0.07
CA ILE A 14 -0.97 -1.18 0.32
C ILE A 14 -0.31 -1.68 1.61
N GLU A 15 -1.09 -2.05 2.63
CA GLU A 15 -0.54 -2.52 3.92
C GLU A 15 0.37 -3.74 3.71
N LEU A 16 -0.05 -4.72 2.89
CA LEU A 16 0.77 -5.87 2.51
C LEU A 16 2.06 -5.48 1.78
N ALA A 17 2.02 -4.45 0.92
CA ALA A 17 3.18 -3.97 0.16
C ALA A 17 4.20 -3.19 1.02
N LEU A 18 3.73 -2.56 2.09
CA LEU A 18 4.55 -1.69 2.94
C LEU A 18 5.19 -2.43 4.12
N MET A 19 4.73 -3.63 4.43
CA MET A 19 5.31 -4.48 5.46
C MET A 19 6.59 -5.14 4.95
N GLU A 20 7.71 -4.90 5.63
CA GLU A 20 8.89 -5.77 5.50
C GLU A 20 8.48 -7.17 5.97
N GLY A 21 8.97 -8.22 5.30
CA GLY A 21 8.39 -9.56 5.26
C GLY A 21 8.19 -10.29 6.61
N PRO A 22 8.60 -11.55 6.77
CA PRO A 22 8.24 -12.36 7.95
C PRO A 22 8.85 -11.88 9.28
N ASP A 23 9.52 -10.72 9.32
CA ASP A 23 10.20 -10.17 10.49
C ASP A 23 9.21 -9.64 11.56
N ASP A 24 7.93 -9.46 11.21
CA ASP A 24 6.81 -9.37 12.16
C ASP A 24 5.68 -10.36 11.77
N PRO A 25 5.75 -11.61 12.25
CA PRO A 25 4.76 -12.63 11.94
C PRO A 25 3.33 -12.26 12.39
N SER A 26 3.20 -11.45 13.44
CA SER A 26 1.90 -11.17 14.07
C SER A 26 1.04 -10.24 13.21
N ALA A 27 1.65 -9.16 12.71
CA ALA A 27 0.99 -8.22 11.84
C ALA A 27 0.73 -8.80 10.45
N TYR A 28 1.64 -9.65 9.95
CA TYR A 28 1.42 -10.42 8.73
C TYR A 28 0.14 -11.26 8.79
N TRP A 29 -0.08 -12.01 9.87
CA TRP A 29 -1.27 -12.85 10.00
C TRP A 29 -2.57 -12.05 10.05
N GLN A 30 -2.56 -10.86 10.65
CA GLN A 30 -3.73 -9.99 10.68
C GLN A 30 -4.10 -9.49 9.27
N GLN A 31 -3.12 -8.97 8.52
CA GLN A 31 -3.35 -8.48 7.16
C GLN A 31 -3.71 -9.60 6.20
N TYR A 32 -3.10 -10.79 6.37
CA TYR A 32 -3.48 -11.98 5.64
C TYR A 32 -4.94 -12.35 5.91
N ALA A 33 -5.36 -12.38 7.18
CA ALA A 33 -6.76 -12.67 7.54
C ALA A 33 -7.74 -11.64 6.96
N ASP A 34 -7.39 -10.35 6.98
CA ASP A 34 -8.19 -9.30 6.36
C ASP A 34 -8.27 -9.45 4.84
N ALA A 35 -7.15 -9.77 4.18
CA ALA A 35 -7.13 -10.05 2.74
C ALA A 35 -8.03 -11.25 2.38
N LYS A 36 -7.98 -12.33 3.16
CA LYS A 36 -8.87 -13.49 2.99
C LYS A 36 -10.34 -13.13 3.19
N ARG A 37 -10.67 -12.31 4.20
CA ARG A 37 -12.04 -11.82 4.44
C ARG A 37 -12.57 -11.00 3.26
N LEU A 38 -11.69 -10.26 2.57
CA LEU A 38 -12.00 -9.49 1.36
C LEU A 38 -11.98 -10.32 0.08
N GLY A 39 -11.87 -11.65 0.18
CA GLY A 39 -11.89 -12.56 -0.96
C GLY A 39 -10.62 -12.50 -1.82
N MET A 40 -9.49 -12.02 -1.30
CA MET A 40 -8.22 -12.13 -2.00
C MET A 40 -7.76 -13.59 -2.08
N SER A 41 -7.33 -13.98 -3.27
CA SER A 41 -6.62 -15.24 -3.48
C SER A 41 -5.21 -15.17 -2.91
N GLU A 42 -4.58 -16.32 -2.68
CA GLU A 42 -3.19 -16.37 -2.20
C GLU A 42 -2.24 -15.71 -3.19
N ALA A 43 -2.42 -15.94 -4.50
CA ALA A 43 -1.63 -15.30 -5.54
C ALA A 43 -1.75 -13.76 -5.52
N GLU A 44 -2.93 -13.23 -5.24
CA GLU A 44 -3.12 -11.78 -5.11
C GLU A 44 -2.46 -11.23 -3.85
N ILE A 45 -2.47 -11.98 -2.75
CA ILE A 45 -1.78 -11.61 -1.50
C ILE A 45 -0.27 -11.60 -1.72
N ASP A 46 0.28 -12.65 -2.33
CA ASP A 46 1.72 -12.76 -2.57
C ASP A 46 2.23 -11.65 -3.49
N ILE A 47 1.51 -11.37 -4.58
CA ILE A 47 1.86 -10.27 -5.49
C ILE A 47 1.70 -8.90 -4.81
N ALA A 48 0.68 -8.72 -3.96
CA ALA A 48 0.53 -7.48 -3.18
C ALA A 48 1.74 -7.23 -2.27
N ARG A 49 2.29 -8.28 -1.66
CA ARG A 49 3.52 -8.19 -0.83
C ARG A 49 4.75 -7.78 -1.63
N GLU A 50 4.82 -8.14 -2.91
CA GLU A 50 5.87 -7.67 -3.80
C GLU A 50 5.69 -6.20 -4.23
N GLY A 51 4.67 -5.49 -3.71
CA GLY A 51 4.33 -4.15 -4.15
C GLY A 51 3.72 -4.11 -5.56
N ARG A 52 3.09 -5.20 -5.97
CA ARG A 52 2.54 -5.40 -7.32
C ARG A 52 1.05 -5.76 -7.22
N SER A 53 0.35 -5.70 -8.36
CA SER A 53 -1.05 -6.10 -8.47
C SER A 53 -1.39 -6.47 -9.92
N PHE A 54 -2.37 -7.37 -10.08
CA PHE A 54 -2.96 -7.68 -11.40
C PHE A 54 -3.87 -6.57 -11.92
N ASP A 55 -4.48 -5.81 -11.01
CA ASP A 55 -5.28 -4.63 -11.34
C ASP A 55 -4.36 -3.40 -11.48
N VAL A 56 -4.47 -2.72 -12.63
CA VAL A 56 -3.62 -1.57 -12.98
C VAL A 56 -3.85 -0.39 -12.05
N GLN A 57 -5.10 -0.17 -11.62
CA GLN A 57 -5.43 0.93 -10.72
C GLN A 57 -4.80 0.68 -9.35
N THR A 58 -4.97 -0.51 -8.79
CA THR A 58 -4.38 -0.94 -7.51
C THR A 58 -2.85 -0.91 -7.57
N ALA A 59 -2.25 -1.40 -8.65
CA ALA A 59 -0.79 -1.37 -8.84
C ALA A 59 -0.24 0.06 -8.83
N THR A 60 -0.99 1.00 -9.41
CA THR A 60 -0.61 2.42 -9.45
C THR A 60 -0.73 3.06 -8.07
N VAL A 61 -1.79 2.75 -7.33
CA VAL A 61 -1.95 3.21 -5.94
C VAL A 61 -0.83 2.67 -5.05
N GLN A 62 -0.47 1.39 -5.18
CA GLN A 62 0.66 0.80 -4.46
C GLN A 62 1.98 1.48 -4.83
N ALA A 63 2.23 1.74 -6.12
CA ALA A 63 3.45 2.43 -6.55
C ALA A 63 3.58 3.82 -5.92
N VAL A 64 2.48 4.59 -5.84
CA VAL A 64 2.47 5.89 -5.14
C VAL A 64 2.74 5.72 -3.66
N ALA A 65 2.10 4.75 -3.00
CA ALA A 65 2.29 4.49 -1.57
C ALA A 65 3.74 4.09 -1.23
N ILE A 66 4.34 3.20 -2.03
CA ILE A 66 5.73 2.74 -1.86
C ILE A 66 6.70 3.89 -2.12
N ALA A 67 6.52 4.63 -3.22
CA ALA A 67 7.37 5.77 -3.56
C ALA A 67 7.32 6.87 -2.48
N ALA A 68 6.18 7.03 -1.78
CA ALA A 68 6.02 7.99 -0.68
C ALA A 68 7.02 7.78 0.47
N LEU A 69 7.50 6.55 0.65
CA LEU A 69 8.45 6.18 1.70
C LEU A 69 9.90 6.17 1.24
N SER A 70 10.12 6.18 -0.08
CA SER A 70 11.47 6.28 -0.66
C SER A 70 12.02 7.69 -0.46
N GLU A 71 13.36 7.81 -0.36
CA GLU A 71 14.07 9.09 -0.39
C GLU A 71 14.28 9.61 -1.83
N ASP A 72 14.09 8.76 -2.84
CA ASP A 72 14.25 9.08 -4.26
C ASP A 72 13.10 9.96 -4.80
N GLU A 73 13.42 11.22 -5.11
CA GLU A 73 12.48 12.19 -5.70
C GLU A 73 12.05 11.83 -7.13
N ALA A 74 12.94 11.22 -7.91
CA ALA A 74 12.62 10.80 -9.27
C ALA A 74 11.58 9.67 -9.24
N LEU A 75 11.71 8.74 -8.29
CA LEU A 75 10.71 7.68 -8.07
C LEU A 75 9.35 8.26 -7.66
N ARG A 76 9.31 9.22 -6.73
CA ARG A 76 8.08 9.92 -6.32
C ARG A 76 7.42 10.62 -7.50
N THR A 77 8.20 11.37 -8.26
CA THR A 77 7.71 12.11 -9.44
C THR A 77 7.16 11.17 -10.50
N ALA A 78 7.88 10.08 -10.80
CA ALA A 78 7.44 9.09 -11.78
C ALA A 78 6.15 8.36 -11.35
N ALA A 79 6.02 8.02 -10.07
CA ALA A 79 4.81 7.39 -9.54
C ALA A 79 3.59 8.32 -9.64
N ARG A 80 3.74 9.62 -9.30
CA ARG A 80 2.67 10.61 -9.46
C ARG A 80 2.30 10.84 -10.92
N ALA A 81 3.28 10.99 -11.81
CA ALA A 81 3.04 11.16 -13.24
C ALA A 81 2.25 9.98 -13.82
N ARG A 82 2.57 8.74 -13.41
CA ARG A 82 1.81 7.55 -13.78
C ARG A 82 0.38 7.55 -13.21
N ALA A 83 0.20 8.03 -11.99
CA ALA A 83 -1.12 8.15 -11.37
C ALA A 83 -2.01 9.15 -12.14
N GLU A 84 -1.44 10.28 -12.56
CA GLU A 84 -2.13 11.30 -13.35
C GLU A 84 -2.58 10.76 -14.72
N THR A 85 -1.74 9.98 -15.42
CA THR A 85 -2.13 9.38 -16.71
C THR A 85 -3.29 8.38 -16.59
N LEU A 86 -3.53 7.86 -15.38
CA LEU A 86 -4.65 6.98 -15.05
C LEU A 86 -5.81 7.71 -14.37
N GLY A 87 -5.77 9.04 -14.31
CA GLY A 87 -6.86 9.88 -13.82
C GLY A 87 -6.93 10.03 -12.30
N LEU A 88 -5.89 9.63 -11.57
CA LEU A 88 -5.77 9.95 -10.14
C LEU A 88 -5.30 11.40 -10.01
N CYS A 89 -6.11 12.25 -9.39
CA CYS A 89 -5.74 13.65 -9.15
C CYS A 89 -4.72 13.77 -8.00
N ASP A 90 -4.04 14.93 -7.95
CA ASP A 90 -3.02 15.23 -6.94
C ASP A 90 -3.53 15.06 -5.50
N ASP A 91 -4.76 15.48 -5.19
CA ASP A 91 -5.38 15.27 -3.87
C ASP A 91 -5.47 13.79 -3.49
N THR A 92 -5.70 12.92 -4.48
CA THR A 92 -5.74 11.47 -4.26
C THR A 92 -4.34 10.93 -3.98
N CYS A 93 -3.34 11.36 -4.75
CA CYS A 93 -1.93 11.00 -4.51
C CYS A 93 -1.49 11.40 -3.10
N ARG A 94 -1.79 12.63 -2.67
CA ARG A 94 -1.47 13.10 -1.30
C ARG A 94 -2.16 12.25 -0.22
N LYS A 95 -3.40 11.82 -0.43
CA LYS A 95 -4.11 10.92 0.50
C LYS A 95 -3.41 9.58 0.62
N ILE A 96 -3.02 8.98 -0.50
CA ILE A 96 -2.29 7.70 -0.54
C ILE A 96 -0.95 7.81 0.18
N GLU A 97 -0.18 8.87 -0.09
CA GLU A 97 1.10 9.12 0.54
C GLU A 97 0.98 9.36 2.05
N THR A 98 -0.03 10.14 2.46
CA THR A 98 -0.32 10.40 3.88
C THR A 98 -0.69 9.11 4.59
N PHE A 99 -1.51 8.26 3.94
CA PHE A 99 -1.86 6.94 4.46
C PHE A 99 -0.61 6.08 4.64
N ALA A 100 0.24 5.95 3.62
CA ALA A 100 1.46 5.14 3.67
C ALA A 100 2.41 5.57 4.80
N ARG A 101 2.67 6.88 4.92
CA ARG A 101 3.53 7.44 5.97
C ARG A 101 2.97 7.21 7.36
N ARG A 102 1.65 7.38 7.55
CA ARG A 102 0.98 7.12 8.84
C ARG A 102 1.02 5.64 9.20
N PHE A 103 0.73 4.76 8.25
CA PHE A 103 0.75 3.32 8.47
C PHE A 103 2.12 2.87 8.99
N ILE A 104 3.20 3.24 8.30
CA ILE A 104 4.56 2.91 8.74
C ILE A 104 4.92 3.56 10.08
N ALA A 105 4.51 4.81 10.32
CA ALA A 105 4.78 5.47 11.59
C ALA A 105 4.09 4.77 12.77
N THR A 106 2.84 4.33 12.60
CA THR A 106 2.10 3.56 13.61
C THR A 106 2.69 2.17 13.78
N PHE A 107 3.05 1.51 12.68
CA PHE A 107 3.66 0.18 12.70
C PHE A 107 5.00 0.18 13.47
N LYS A 108 5.91 1.11 13.15
CA LYS A 108 7.19 1.27 13.85
C LYS A 108 7.06 1.58 15.35
N GLN A 109 6.00 2.28 15.76
CA GLN A 109 5.73 2.58 17.18
C GLN A 109 5.23 1.35 17.96
N GLY A 110 4.49 0.44 17.31
CA GLY A 110 4.05 -0.82 17.92
C GLY A 110 5.21 -1.79 18.19
N SER A 111 6.17 -1.88 17.27
CA SER A 111 7.35 -2.75 17.40
C SER A 111 8.35 -2.28 18.45
N ALA A 112 8.40 -0.96 18.77
CA ALA A 112 9.32 -0.40 19.76
C ALA A 112 8.87 -0.55 21.22
N SER A 113 7.60 -0.92 21.47
CA SER A 113 7.05 -1.05 22.83
C SER A 113 7.16 -2.47 23.43
N SER A 114 7.77 -3.41 22.69
CA SER A 114 7.91 -4.82 23.12
C SER A 114 9.38 -5.30 23.24
N ALA A 115 10.34 -4.37 23.31
CA ALA A 115 11.77 -4.66 23.50
C ALA A 115 12.25 -4.31 24.91
#